data_AF-A0A378AWZ7-F1
#
_entry.id   AF-A0A378AWZ7-F1
#
_cell.length_a   1.000
_cell.length_b   1.000
_cell.length_c   1.000
_cell.angle_alpha   90.00
_cell.angle_beta   90.00
_cell.angle_gamma   90.00
#
_symmetry.space_group_name_H-M   'P 1'
#
loop_
_entity.id
_entity.type
_entity.pdbx_description
1 polymer ?
#
loop_
_entity_poly.entity_id
_entity_poly.type
_entity_poly.pdbx_seq_one_letter_code
_entity_poly.pdbx_strand_id
1 'polypeptide(L)'
;MSAGAELIADGNIHVYGMMRGRALAGAGGDRDAQIFCTHLAAELVSIAGEYWLSDNIPAEFYGKAARLRLGESALAIQPLN
;
A
#
# COMPACT_ATOMS: atom_id res chain seq x y z
N MET A 1 -5.35 10.69 -3.97
CA MET A 1 -3.97 10.61 -4.49
C MET A 1 -4.04 10.39 -5.99
N SER A 2 -3.49 11.31 -6.78
CA SER A 2 -3.51 11.25 -8.24
C SER A 2 -2.51 10.22 -8.80
N ALA A 3 -2.71 9.80 -10.04
CA ALA A 3 -1.71 9.03 -10.78
C ALA A 3 -0.38 9.79 -10.83
N GLY A 4 0.74 9.09 -10.72
CA GLY A 4 2.08 9.66 -10.65
C GLY A 4 2.47 10.32 -9.31
N ALA A 5 1.52 10.58 -8.40
CA ALA A 5 1.82 11.09 -7.06
C ALA A 5 2.58 10.05 -6.23
N GLU A 6 3.36 10.50 -5.25
CA GLU A 6 4.19 9.64 -4.41
C GLU A 6 4.05 10.04 -2.94
N LEU A 7 3.82 9.04 -2.10
CA LEU A 7 3.78 9.17 -0.64
C LEU A 7 4.88 8.29 -0.06
N ILE A 8 5.75 8.89 0.75
CA ILE A 8 6.86 8.20 1.42
C ILE A 8 6.74 8.52 2.91
N ALA A 9 6.77 7.50 3.76
CA ALA A 9 6.73 7.64 5.20
C ALA A 9 7.59 6.57 5.88
N ASP A 10 8.23 6.93 6.99
CA ASP A 10 8.95 5.97 7.83
C ASP A 10 8.02 5.03 8.60
N GLY A 11 6.77 5.44 8.81
CA GLY A 11 5.74 4.65 9.49
C GLY A 11 4.58 4.30 8.57
N ASN A 12 3.37 4.32 9.14
CA ASN A 12 2.14 3.97 8.42
C ASN A 12 1.71 5.04 7.41
N ILE A 13 1.03 4.60 6.35
CA ILE A 13 0.36 5.47 5.38
C ILE A 13 -1.16 5.24 5.46
N HIS A 14 -1.93 6.32 5.54
CA HIS A 14 -3.40 6.27 5.54
C HIS A 14 -3.94 7.14 4.40
N VAL A 15 -4.66 6.52 3.46
CA VAL A 15 -5.28 7.19 2.32
C VAL A 15 -6.80 7.02 2.36
N TYR A 16 -7.50 8.03 2.87
CA TYR A 16 -8.97 8.06 2.93
C TYR A 16 -9.59 8.62 1.65
N GLY A 17 -9.25 8.00 0.53
CA GLY A 17 -9.78 8.33 -0.79
C GLY A 17 -9.16 7.43 -1.84
N MET A 18 -9.28 7.84 -3.11
CA MET A 18 -8.71 7.08 -4.21
C MET A 18 -7.18 7.13 -4.18
N MET A 19 -6.55 5.96 -4.10
CA MET A 19 -5.11 5.78 -4.05
C MET A 19 -4.59 5.37 -5.43
N ARG A 20 -4.32 6.33 -6.34
CA ARG A 20 -3.87 6.03 -7.72
C ARG A 20 -2.37 6.06 -7.97
N GLY A 21 -1.57 6.59 -7.04
CA GLY A 21 -0.12 6.72 -7.23
C GLY A 21 0.68 5.66 -6.48
N ARG A 22 1.89 6.03 -6.03
CA ARG A 22 2.85 5.16 -5.31
C ARG A 22 2.91 5.45 -3.81
N ALA A 23 2.75 4.44 -2.97
CA ALA A 23 2.95 4.59 -1.52
C ALA A 23 4.07 3.68 -1.01
N LEU A 24 5.01 4.28 -0.29
CA LEU A 24 6.18 3.64 0.28
C LEU A 24 6.15 3.89 1.81
N ALA A 25 5.65 2.91 2.55
CA ALA A 25 5.65 2.89 4.01
C ALA A 25 6.91 2.20 4.54
N GLY A 26 7.28 2.48 5.79
CA GLY A 26 8.46 1.87 6.39
C GLY A 26 9.76 2.25 5.67
N ALA A 27 9.87 3.45 5.12
CA ALA A 27 11.05 3.88 4.35
C ALA A 27 12.36 3.79 5.17
N GLY A 28 12.28 4.00 6.49
CA GLY A 28 13.37 3.78 7.44
C GLY A 28 13.68 2.32 7.80
N GLY A 29 13.04 1.34 7.15
CA GLY A 29 13.20 -0.10 7.42
C GLY A 29 12.21 -0.67 8.43
N ASP A 30 11.17 0.08 8.80
CA ASP A 30 10.11 -0.41 9.70
C ASP A 30 9.24 -1.45 8.98
N ARG A 31 9.44 -2.72 9.35
CA ARG A 31 8.71 -3.88 8.81
C ARG A 31 7.29 -4.01 9.37
N ASP A 32 6.98 -3.33 10.47
CA ASP A 32 5.65 -3.32 11.08
C ASP A 32 4.75 -2.22 10.51
N ALA A 33 5.31 -1.35 9.67
CA ALA A 33 4.60 -0.32 8.94
C ALA A 33 3.54 -0.91 8.00
N GLN A 34 2.46 -0.16 7.82
CA GLN A 34 1.28 -0.60 7.10
C GLN A 34 0.69 0.51 6.25
N ILE A 35 -0.02 0.09 5.20
CA ILE A 35 -0.74 0.99 4.31
C ILE A 35 -2.23 0.70 4.43
N PHE A 36 -3.01 1.73 4.75
CA PHE A 36 -4.45 1.68 4.85
C PHE A 36 -5.05 2.55 3.76
N CYS A 37 -6.03 2.02 3.03
CA CYS A 37 -6.74 2.80 2.02
C CYS A 37 -8.22 2.44 1.95
N THR A 38 -9.05 3.41 1.57
CA THR A 38 -10.48 3.16 1.34
C THR A 38 -10.78 2.74 -0.10
N HIS A 39 -9.92 3.10 -1.05
CA HIS A 39 -10.06 2.76 -2.47
C HIS A 39 -8.67 2.49 -3.08
N LEU A 40 -8.25 1.22 -3.10
CA LEU A 40 -6.96 0.80 -3.62
C LEU A 40 -6.95 0.81 -5.17
N ALA A 41 -6.16 1.68 -5.77
CA ALA A 41 -5.95 1.71 -7.22
C ALA A 41 -4.49 2.04 -7.55
N ALA A 42 -3.58 1.61 -6.68
CA ALA A 42 -2.20 2.11 -6.63
C ALA A 42 -1.37 1.59 -7.80
N GLU A 43 -0.48 2.44 -8.30
CA GLU A 43 0.57 2.06 -9.25
C GLU A 43 1.62 1.17 -8.59
N LEU A 44 1.99 1.50 -7.35
CA LEU A 44 2.95 0.78 -6.54
C LEU A 44 2.63 0.92 -5.05
N VAL A 45 2.86 -0.16 -4.31
CA VAL A 45 2.84 -0.18 -2.85
C VAL A 45 4.13 -0.81 -2.35
N SER A 46 4.77 -0.21 -1.33
CA SER A 46 5.96 -0.76 -0.70
C SER A 46 5.92 -0.63 0.82
N ILE A 47 6.44 -1.63 1.50
CA ILE A 47 6.61 -1.67 2.96
C ILE A 47 8.01 -2.21 3.24
N ALA A 48 8.86 -1.40 3.88
CA ALA A 48 10.24 -1.76 4.24
C ALA A 48 11.08 -2.30 3.07
N GLY A 49 10.90 -1.74 1.87
CA GLY A 49 11.64 -2.11 0.66
C GLY A 49 11.03 -3.26 -0.16
N GLU A 50 10.13 -4.06 0.42
CA GLU A 50 9.32 -5.01 -0.34
C GLU A 50 8.21 -4.26 -1.07
N TYR A 51 7.93 -4.60 -2.33
CA TYR A 51 6.99 -3.83 -3.14
C TYR A 51 6.14 -4.70 -4.06
N TRP A 52 4.96 -4.20 -4.38
CA TRP A 52 4.09 -4.70 -5.44
C TRP A 52 3.82 -3.58 -6.44
N LEU A 53 3.87 -3.93 -7.71
CA LEU A 53 3.28 -3.13 -8.78
C LEU A 53 1.79 -3.42 -8.87
N SER A 54 1.05 -2.56 -9.59
CA SER A 54 -0.38 -2.73 -9.85
C SER A 54 -0.78 -4.15 -10.24
N ASP A 55 0.05 -4.82 -11.04
CA ASP A 55 -0.22 -6.15 -11.60
C ASP A 55 -0.07 -7.27 -10.55
N ASN A 56 0.66 -7.00 -9.47
CA ASN A 56 0.82 -7.93 -8.34
C ASN A 56 -0.30 -7.76 -7.29
N ILE A 57 -1.04 -6.66 -7.32
CA ILE A 57 -2.15 -6.44 -6.40
C ILE A 57 -3.33 -7.32 -6.86
N PRO A 58 -3.88 -8.20 -6.00
CA PRO A 58 -4.99 -9.05 -6.41
C PRO A 58 -6.20 -8.21 -6.83
N ALA A 59 -6.74 -8.49 -8.02
CA ALA A 59 -7.80 -7.70 -8.65
C ALA A 59 -9.07 -7.57 -7.78
N GLU A 60 -9.30 -8.51 -6.86
CA GLU A 60 -10.42 -8.46 -5.92
C GLU A 60 -10.36 -7.28 -4.95
N PHE A 61 -9.19 -6.67 -4.73
CA PHE A 61 -9.00 -5.50 -3.87
C PHE A 61 -9.04 -4.17 -4.64
N TYR A 62 -9.04 -4.21 -5.97
CA TYR A 62 -9.06 -3.00 -6.78
C TYR A 62 -10.33 -2.17 -6.52
N GLY A 63 -10.15 -0.88 -6.24
CA GLY A 63 -11.21 0.06 -5.90
C GLY A 63 -11.85 -0.17 -4.52
N LYS A 64 -11.38 -1.13 -3.73
CA LYS A 64 -11.95 -1.46 -2.41
C LYS A 64 -11.08 -0.95 -1.26
N ALA A 65 -11.66 -0.98 -0.07
CA ALA A 65 -10.95 -0.71 1.17
C ALA A 65 -10.03 -1.88 1.50
N ALA A 66 -8.75 -1.58 1.71
CA ALA A 66 -7.71 -2.57 1.90
C ALA A 66 -6.67 -2.11 2.91
N ARG A 67 -6.08 -3.09 3.59
CA ARG A 67 -4.92 -2.94 4.46
C ARG A 67 -3.79 -3.81 3.91
N LEU A 68 -2.65 -3.19 3.69
CA LEU A 68 -1.41 -3.87 3.30
C LEU A 68 -0.43 -3.87 4.46
N ARG A 69 0.25 -5.00 4.64
CA ARG A 69 1.30 -5.20 5.64
C ARG A 69 2.40 -6.07 5.08
N LEU A 70 3.56 -6.05 5.72
CA LEU A 70 4.59 -7.04 5.44
C LEU A 70 4.31 -8.32 6.25
N GLY A 71 4.23 -9.47 5.56
CA GLY A 71 4.26 -10.79 6.18
C GLY A 71 5.69 -11.26 6.46
N GLU A 72 5.89 -12.56 6.66
CA GLU A 72 7.22 -13.12 6.93
C GLU A 72 8.22 -12.82 5.80
N SER A 73 7.79 -12.99 4.55
CA SER A 73 8.68 -12.89 3.38
C SER A 73 8.12 -12.07 2.22
N ALA A 74 6.86 -11.61 2.30
CA ALA A 74 6.20 -10.91 1.21
C ALA A 74 5.09 -9.99 1.72
N LEU A 75 4.67 -9.05 0.88
CA LEU A 75 3.50 -8.23 1.14
C LEU A 75 2.24 -9.11 1.26
N ALA A 76 1.40 -8.76 2.21
CA ALA A 76 0.09 -9.35 2.42
C ALA A 76 -0.97 -8.26 2.38
N ILE A 77 -2.12 -8.59 1.83
CA ILE A 77 -3.27 -7.70 1.68
C ILE A 77 -4.51 -8.33 2.32
N GLN A 78 -5.32 -7.52 2.99
CA GLN A 78 -6.56 -7.95 3.61
C GLN A 78 -7.63 -6.85 3.52
N PRO A 79 -8.93 -7.19 3.58
CA PRO A 79 -9.99 -6.19 3.63
C PRO A 79 -9.86 -5.31 4.87
N LEU A 80 -10.21 -4.04 4.71
CA LEU A 80 -10.33 -3.10 5.82
C LEU A 80 -11.82 -3.05 6.23
N ASN A 81 -12.16 -3.78 7.30
CA ASN A 81 -13.50 -3.82 7.90
C ASN A 81 -13.65 -2.77 9.01
#